data_AF-A0A0J7IEE8-F1
#
_entry.id   AF-A0A0J7IEE8-F1
#
_cell.length_a   1.000
_cell.length_b   1.000
_cell.length_c   1.000
_cell.angle_alpha   90.00
_cell.angle_beta   90.00
_cell.angle_gamma   90.00
#
_symmetry.space_group_name_H-M   'P 1'
#
loop_
_entity.id
_entity.type
_entity.pdbx_description
1 polymer ?
#
loop_
_entity_poly.entity_id
_entity_poly.type
_entity_poly.pdbx_seq_one_letter_code
_entity_poly.pdbx_strand_id
1 'polypeptide(L)'
;MERIDRKIYNSEKLFAVNSDIVDWNLEKRHGMQKWRAHDRYGFIELNLYELDNYKREINNSFPSDYCSNIDWKVDENVFPKELYDLHLEEIKNYADFITIYISALKGKHLNFIFEITFAGFHIIDSFRKNTYGRALIEAVISCFNQESYNAGKSYKEKYHSPEEIEYQMSHYRK
;
A
#
# COMPACT_ATOMS: atom_id res chain seq x y z
N MET A 1 4.80 18.49 27.79
CA MET A 1 4.02 18.59 26.54
C MET A 1 4.41 17.38 25.70
N GLU A 2 3.61 16.30 25.77
CA GLU A 2 3.87 15.12 24.94
C GLU A 2 3.83 15.54 23.47
N ARG A 3 4.90 15.20 22.75
CA ARG A 3 4.96 15.38 21.31
C ARG A 3 3.86 14.50 20.74
N ILE A 4 2.89 15.08 20.02
CA ILE A 4 2.00 14.28 19.17
C ILE A 4 2.91 13.68 18.10
N ASP A 5 3.42 12.47 18.36
CA ASP A 5 4.17 11.71 17.38
C ASP A 5 3.23 11.52 16.19
N ARG A 6 3.56 12.16 15.05
CA ARG A 6 2.85 11.90 13.80
C ARG A 6 3.07 10.42 13.46
N LYS A 7 2.06 9.59 13.76
CA LYS A 7 2.11 8.14 13.52
C LYS A 7 2.09 7.81 12.03
N ILE A 8 1.46 8.66 11.21
CA ILE A 8 1.29 8.47 9.77
C ILE A 8 1.94 9.64 9.03
N TYR A 9 2.93 9.33 8.20
CA TYR A 9 3.66 10.31 7.38
C TYR A 9 3.08 10.37 5.98
N ASN A 10 3.23 11.52 5.31
CA ASN A 10 2.72 11.79 3.95
C ASN A 10 1.19 11.72 3.83
N SER A 11 0.45 11.64 4.94
CA SER A 11 -1.02 11.58 4.91
C SER A 11 -1.65 12.81 4.27
N GLU A 12 -0.97 13.97 4.35
CA GLU A 12 -1.41 15.20 3.70
C GLU A 12 -1.52 15.08 2.18
N LYS A 13 -0.80 14.14 1.55
CA LYS A 13 -0.85 13.94 0.10
C LYS A 13 -2.18 13.39 -0.40
N LEU A 14 -2.93 12.68 0.45
CA LEU A 14 -4.25 12.15 0.09
C LEU A 14 -5.23 13.27 -0.30
N PHE A 15 -5.01 14.50 0.20
CA PHE A 15 -5.84 15.64 -0.15
C PHE A 15 -5.94 15.88 -1.66
N ALA A 16 -4.89 15.55 -2.41
CA ALA A 16 -4.83 15.75 -3.86
C ALA A 16 -5.87 14.90 -4.64
N VAL A 17 -6.45 13.87 -4.02
CA VAL A 17 -7.42 12.95 -4.65
C VAL A 17 -8.77 12.95 -3.95
N ASN A 18 -9.07 13.97 -3.13
CA ASN A 18 -10.31 14.01 -2.34
C ASN A 18 -11.57 14.02 -3.20
N SER A 19 -11.60 14.83 -4.26
CA SER A 19 -12.74 14.86 -5.18
C SER A 19 -13.00 13.48 -5.77
N ASP A 20 -11.95 12.82 -6.25
CA ASP A 20 -12.06 11.50 -6.86
C ASP A 20 -12.52 10.42 -5.87
N ILE A 21 -12.08 10.51 -4.61
CA ILE A 21 -12.55 9.63 -3.53
C ILE A 21 -14.04 9.87 -3.23
N VAL A 22 -14.46 11.14 -3.13
CA VAL A 22 -15.87 11.50 -2.88
C VAL A 22 -16.77 10.97 -4.00
N ASP A 23 -16.34 11.08 -5.26
CA ASP A 23 -17.10 10.64 -6.43
C ASP A 23 -16.98 9.13 -6.71
N TRP A 24 -16.02 8.44 -6.07
CA TRP A 24 -15.81 7.02 -6.27
C TRP A 24 -17.02 6.18 -5.87
N ASN A 25 -17.52 5.36 -6.80
CA ASN A 25 -18.62 4.42 -6.61
C ASN A 25 -18.26 3.16 -5.79
N LEU A 26 -17.07 3.09 -5.19
CA LEU A 26 -16.57 1.97 -4.39
C LEU A 26 -16.29 0.68 -5.19
N GLU A 27 -16.21 0.76 -6.52
CA GLU A 27 -15.71 -0.33 -7.37
C GLU A 27 -14.22 -0.53 -7.20
N LYS A 28 -13.73 -1.74 -7.47
CA LYS A 28 -12.30 -2.07 -7.40
C LYS A 28 -11.46 -1.11 -8.26
N ARG A 29 -10.46 -0.49 -7.61
CA ARG A 29 -9.44 0.34 -8.26
C ARG A 29 -8.08 -0.27 -8.07
N HIS A 30 -7.23 -0.09 -9.06
CA HIS A 30 -5.89 -0.64 -9.08
C HIS A 30 -4.87 0.50 -9.03
N GLY A 31 -3.86 0.37 -8.18
CA GLY A 31 -2.84 1.38 -7.95
C GLY A 31 -1.48 0.75 -7.74
N MET A 32 -0.44 1.47 -8.17
CA MET A 32 0.94 1.14 -7.87
C MET A 32 1.78 2.39 -7.76
N GLN A 33 2.66 2.46 -6.76
CA GLN A 33 3.61 3.56 -6.62
C GLN A 33 4.72 3.24 -5.62
N LYS A 34 5.82 3.99 -5.72
CA LYS A 34 6.86 4.03 -4.69
C LYS A 34 6.73 5.25 -3.78
N TRP A 35 7.22 5.08 -2.56
CA TRP A 35 7.80 6.19 -1.82
C TRP A 35 9.32 6.12 -1.92
N ARG A 36 10.00 7.27 -2.09
CA ARG A 36 11.47 7.35 -2.16
C ARG A 36 12.03 8.46 -1.27
N ALA A 37 13.16 8.20 -0.61
CA ALA A 37 14.02 9.21 0.01
C ALA A 37 15.50 8.88 -0.20
N HIS A 38 16.23 9.74 -0.92
CA HIS A 38 17.61 9.48 -1.36
C HIS A 38 17.70 8.18 -2.16
N ASP A 39 18.61 7.28 -1.81
CA ASP A 39 18.73 5.97 -2.46
C ASP A 39 17.66 4.99 -2.00
N ARG A 40 16.75 5.44 -1.11
CA ARG A 40 15.84 4.57 -0.41
C ARG A 40 14.46 4.49 -1.02
N TYR A 41 13.86 3.31 -1.14
CA TYR A 41 12.45 3.22 -1.54
C TYR A 41 11.68 2.02 -0.97
N GLY A 42 10.37 2.17 -0.90
CA GLY A 42 9.41 1.06 -0.85
C GLY A 42 8.47 1.19 -2.03
N PHE A 43 8.09 0.07 -2.65
CA PHE A 43 7.15 0.03 -3.76
C PHE A 43 5.98 -0.86 -3.37
N ILE A 44 4.75 -0.40 -3.62
CA ILE A 44 3.53 -1.19 -3.41
C ILE A 44 2.68 -1.11 -4.66
N GLU A 45 2.12 -2.25 -5.04
CA GLU A 45 1.01 -2.39 -5.98
C GLU A 45 -0.14 -3.10 -5.28
N LEU A 46 -1.34 -2.59 -5.50
CA LEU A 46 -2.52 -3.09 -4.82
C LEU A 46 -3.80 -2.93 -5.63
N ASN A 47 -4.80 -3.73 -5.27
CA ASN A 47 -6.19 -3.46 -5.57
C ASN A 47 -6.90 -2.96 -4.30
N LEU A 48 -7.63 -1.86 -4.42
CA LEU A 48 -8.40 -1.23 -3.34
C LEU A 48 -9.88 -1.35 -3.67
N TYR A 49 -10.64 -1.93 -2.74
CA TYR A 49 -12.08 -2.10 -2.89
C TYR A 49 -12.78 -2.19 -1.55
N GLU A 50 -14.05 -1.80 -1.53
CA GLU A 50 -14.88 -1.86 -0.34
C GLU A 50 -15.27 -3.31 -0.03
N LEU A 51 -15.15 -3.72 1.23
CA LEU A 51 -15.31 -5.10 1.68
C LEU A 51 -16.71 -5.65 1.40
N ASP A 52 -17.75 -4.89 1.74
CA ASP A 52 -19.14 -5.33 1.67
C ASP A 52 -19.57 -5.67 0.23
N ASN A 53 -19.05 -4.93 -0.75
CA ASN A 53 -19.27 -5.17 -2.18
C ASN A 53 -18.74 -6.53 -2.66
N TYR A 54 -17.72 -7.09 -1.98
CA TYR A 54 -17.01 -8.30 -2.43
C TYR A 54 -17.07 -9.46 -1.42
N LYS A 55 -17.85 -9.35 -0.33
CA LYS A 55 -17.98 -10.36 0.75
C LYS A 55 -18.15 -11.81 0.27
N ARG A 56 -18.77 -12.04 -0.89
CA ARG A 56 -19.00 -13.39 -1.44
C ARG A 56 -17.78 -14.01 -2.11
N GLU A 57 -16.85 -13.19 -2.59
CA GLU A 57 -15.63 -13.61 -3.29
C GLU A 57 -14.47 -13.87 -2.32
N ILE A 58 -14.63 -13.46 -1.07
CA ILE A 58 -13.60 -13.45 -0.05
C ILE A 58 -13.89 -14.61 0.92
N ASN A 59 -12.88 -15.44 1.20
CA ASN A 59 -13.00 -16.47 2.25
C ASN A 59 -13.24 -15.80 3.61
N ASN A 60 -14.03 -16.43 4.49
CA ASN A 60 -14.46 -15.94 5.83
C ASN A 60 -13.32 -15.63 6.84
N SER A 61 -12.07 -15.45 6.40
CA SER A 61 -10.87 -15.26 7.21
C SER A 61 -10.58 -13.81 7.58
N PHE A 62 -11.38 -12.85 7.12
CA PHE A 62 -11.20 -11.43 7.43
C PHE A 62 -12.07 -11.02 8.61
N PRO A 63 -11.50 -10.43 9.68
CA PRO A 63 -12.27 -9.97 10.82
C PRO A 63 -13.30 -8.92 10.36
N SER A 64 -14.56 -9.12 10.73
CA SER A 64 -15.70 -8.32 10.26
C SER A 64 -15.82 -6.93 10.88
N ASP A 65 -14.94 -6.59 11.83
CA ASP A 65 -15.19 -5.49 12.76
C ASP A 65 -14.05 -4.46 12.71
N TYR A 66 -14.36 -3.27 12.17
CA TYR A 66 -13.62 -1.98 12.27
C TYR A 66 -12.16 -1.89 11.80
N CYS A 67 -11.55 -2.97 11.29
CA CYS A 67 -10.14 -2.98 10.89
C CYS A 67 -9.97 -2.99 9.37
N SER A 68 -8.88 -2.35 8.90
CA SER A 68 -8.43 -2.52 7.52
C SER A 68 -8.02 -3.98 7.25
N ASN A 69 -8.37 -4.48 6.05
CA ASN A 69 -8.08 -5.84 5.66
C ASN A 69 -6.92 -5.85 4.67
N ILE A 70 -5.72 -6.22 5.15
CA ILE A 70 -4.57 -6.45 4.29
C ILE A 70 -4.64 -7.88 3.76
N ASP A 71 -4.84 -8.03 2.45
CA ASP A 71 -4.75 -9.31 1.74
C ASP A 71 -3.40 -9.35 1.02
N TRP A 72 -2.40 -9.96 1.66
CA TRP A 72 -1.03 -10.01 1.15
C TRP A 72 -0.84 -11.20 0.20
N LYS A 73 -0.72 -10.92 -1.10
CA LYS A 73 -0.56 -11.92 -2.18
C LYS A 73 0.82 -11.90 -2.84
N VAL A 74 1.78 -11.19 -2.24
CA VAL A 74 3.14 -11.08 -2.80
C VAL A 74 3.89 -12.39 -2.59
N ASP A 75 4.53 -12.90 -3.64
CA ASP A 75 5.38 -14.10 -3.59
C ASP A 75 6.62 -13.85 -2.73
N GLU A 76 6.97 -14.80 -1.86
CA GLU A 76 8.15 -14.73 -0.98
C GLU A 76 9.48 -14.69 -1.77
N ASN A 77 9.48 -15.15 -3.02
CA ASN A 77 10.60 -15.02 -3.95
C ASN A 77 10.72 -13.63 -4.58
N VAL A 78 9.71 -12.77 -4.41
CA VAL A 78 9.74 -11.37 -4.83
C VAL A 78 10.01 -10.46 -3.63
N PHE A 79 9.39 -10.78 -2.50
CA PHE A 79 9.51 -10.00 -1.27
C PHE A 79 9.73 -10.94 -0.07
N PRO A 80 10.92 -10.93 0.56
CA PRO A 80 11.23 -11.84 1.64
C PRO A 80 10.25 -11.76 2.82
N LYS A 81 9.92 -12.92 3.39
CA LYS A 81 8.99 -13.03 4.51
C LYS A 81 9.43 -12.23 5.74
N GLU A 82 10.72 -12.16 6.02
CA GLU A 82 11.23 -11.43 7.19
C GLU A 82 10.97 -9.93 7.06
N LEU A 83 11.01 -9.40 5.83
CA LEU A 83 10.65 -8.01 5.57
C LEU A 83 9.15 -7.79 5.70
N TYR A 84 8.34 -8.77 5.28
CA TYR A 84 6.90 -8.70 5.47
C TYR A 84 6.55 -8.59 6.94
N ASP A 85 7.06 -9.51 7.77
CA ASP A 85 6.79 -9.53 9.21
C ASP A 85 7.24 -8.23 9.90
N LEU A 86 8.35 -7.64 9.45
CA LEU A 86 8.87 -6.38 9.98
C LEU A 86 7.97 -5.18 9.66
N HIS A 87 7.36 -5.14 8.48
CA HIS A 87 6.60 -3.99 7.99
C HIS A 87 5.08 -4.14 8.07
N LEU A 88 4.57 -5.34 8.38
CA LEU A 88 3.14 -5.61 8.42
C LEU A 88 2.38 -4.71 9.40
N GLU A 89 2.91 -4.52 10.62
CA GLU A 89 2.27 -3.65 11.62
C GLU A 89 2.20 -2.20 11.15
N GLU A 90 3.27 -1.73 10.48
CA GLU A 90 3.29 -0.41 9.87
C GLU A 90 2.24 -0.28 8.75
N ILE A 91 2.20 -1.24 7.83
CA ILE A 91 1.24 -1.25 6.72
C ILE A 91 -0.19 -1.22 7.25
N LYS A 92 -0.50 -2.03 8.28
CA LYS A 92 -1.81 -2.04 8.94
C LYS A 92 -2.17 -0.69 9.53
N ASN A 93 -1.27 -0.04 10.26
CA ASN A 93 -1.51 1.29 10.83
C ASN A 93 -1.85 2.33 9.75
N TYR A 94 -1.18 2.28 8.59
CA TYR A 94 -1.45 3.18 7.47
C TYR A 94 -2.77 2.83 6.77
N ALA A 95 -3.08 1.54 6.60
CA ALA A 95 -4.33 1.09 6.00
C ALA A 95 -5.56 1.44 6.87
N ASP A 96 -5.44 1.34 8.20
CA ASP A 96 -6.47 1.78 9.14
C ASP A 96 -6.70 3.29 9.02
N PHE A 97 -5.62 4.07 8.98
CA PHE A 97 -5.71 5.51 8.76
C PHE A 97 -6.41 5.85 7.43
N ILE A 98 -6.01 5.21 6.33
CA ILE A 98 -6.61 5.43 5.01
C ILE A 98 -8.09 5.07 5.01
N THR A 99 -8.46 3.96 5.68
CA THR A 99 -9.85 3.52 5.82
C THR A 99 -10.69 4.56 6.55
N ILE A 100 -10.19 5.08 7.67
CA ILE A 100 -10.85 6.15 8.44
C ILE A 100 -10.97 7.42 7.59
N TYR A 101 -9.90 7.79 6.89
CA TYR A 101 -9.86 8.97 6.03
C TYR A 101 -10.92 8.91 4.93
N ILE A 102 -10.95 7.82 4.16
CA ILE A 102 -11.94 7.62 3.09
C ILE A 102 -13.36 7.56 3.68
N SER A 103 -13.57 6.83 4.78
CA SER A 103 -14.88 6.76 5.45
C SER A 103 -15.40 8.15 5.84
N ALA A 104 -14.53 9.00 6.38
CA ALA A 104 -14.87 10.37 6.75
C ALA A 104 -15.25 11.21 5.52
N LEU A 105 -14.50 11.10 4.42
CA LEU A 105 -14.83 11.79 3.15
C LEU A 105 -16.15 11.30 2.55
N LYS A 106 -16.46 10.00 2.66
CA LYS A 106 -17.72 9.42 2.17
C LYS A 106 -18.91 9.66 3.09
N GLY A 107 -18.69 10.16 4.31
CA GLY A 107 -19.73 10.39 5.31
C GLY A 107 -20.38 9.11 5.85
N LYS A 108 -19.73 7.95 5.70
CA LYS A 108 -20.21 6.65 6.21
C LYS A 108 -19.05 5.75 6.59
N HIS A 109 -19.27 4.85 7.54
CA HIS A 109 -18.29 3.83 7.89
C HIS A 109 -18.15 2.83 6.73
N LEU A 110 -16.92 2.61 6.28
CA LEU A 110 -16.57 1.67 5.23
C LEU A 110 -15.38 0.83 5.70
N ASN A 111 -15.35 -0.43 5.26
CA ASN A 111 -14.20 -1.29 5.41
C ASN A 111 -13.62 -1.55 4.03
N PHE A 112 -12.31 -1.56 3.92
CA PHE A 112 -11.62 -1.77 2.64
C PHE A 112 -10.71 -2.98 2.71
N ILE A 113 -10.56 -3.63 1.57
CA ILE A 113 -9.48 -4.58 1.31
C ILE A 113 -8.38 -3.86 0.55
N PHE A 114 -7.18 -4.00 1.09
CA PHE A 114 -5.92 -3.63 0.46
C PHE A 114 -5.27 -4.94 0.01
N GLU A 115 -5.63 -5.37 -1.20
CA GLU A 115 -5.06 -6.57 -1.81
C GLU A 115 -3.70 -6.21 -2.39
N ILE A 116 -2.63 -6.48 -1.65
CA ILE A 116 -1.26 -6.16 -2.06
C ILE A 116 -0.75 -7.29 -2.97
N THR A 117 -0.63 -6.99 -4.26
CA THR A 117 -0.26 -7.97 -5.29
C THR A 117 1.23 -7.93 -5.63
N PHE A 118 1.91 -6.83 -5.32
CA PHE A 118 3.35 -6.74 -5.47
C PHE A 118 3.93 -5.75 -4.44
N ALA A 119 5.09 -6.11 -3.89
CA ALA A 119 5.90 -5.22 -3.06
C ALA A 119 7.35 -5.28 -3.54
N GLY A 120 7.98 -4.11 -3.67
CA GLY A 120 9.36 -3.97 -4.10
C GLY A 120 10.20 -3.31 -3.02
N PHE A 121 11.45 -3.74 -2.92
CA PHE A 121 12.42 -3.23 -1.96
C PHE A 121 13.77 -3.01 -2.63
N HIS A 122 14.58 -2.13 -2.08
CA HIS A 122 16.00 -2.10 -2.39
C HIS A 122 16.77 -2.85 -1.28
N ILE A 123 17.85 -3.55 -1.64
CA ILE A 123 18.68 -4.35 -0.72
C ILE A 123 19.18 -3.53 0.49
N ILE A 124 19.42 -2.22 0.32
CA ILE A 124 19.97 -1.34 1.38
C ILE A 124 18.85 -0.83 2.32
N ASP A 125 17.58 -0.98 1.96
CA ASP A 125 16.46 -0.23 2.55
C ASP A 125 15.52 -1.03 3.42
N SER A 126 15.74 -2.33 3.51
CA SER A 126 14.78 -3.32 3.97
C SER A 126 14.32 -3.13 5.42
N PHE A 127 14.97 -2.27 6.20
CA PHE A 127 14.81 -2.22 7.66
C PHE A 127 14.28 -0.89 8.22
N ARG A 128 13.94 0.10 7.39
CA ARG A 128 13.52 1.42 7.89
C ARG A 128 12.00 1.54 8.07
N LYS A 129 11.60 1.91 9.28
CA LYS A 129 10.22 2.28 9.63
C LYS A 129 9.67 3.41 8.73
N ASN A 130 8.38 3.36 8.47
CA ASN A 130 7.53 4.24 7.66
C ASN A 130 7.76 4.16 6.14
N THR A 131 8.57 3.23 5.65
CA THR A 131 8.87 3.14 4.20
C THR A 131 7.67 2.58 3.43
N TYR A 132 7.10 1.46 3.89
CA TYR A 132 6.01 0.78 3.20
C TYR A 132 4.65 1.39 3.49
N GLY A 133 4.45 1.96 4.67
CA GLY A 133 3.27 2.76 4.97
C GLY A 133 3.17 3.99 4.06
N ARG A 134 4.29 4.68 3.83
CA ARG A 134 4.32 5.79 2.87
C ARG A 134 4.10 5.30 1.45
N ALA A 135 4.72 4.19 1.04
CA ALA A 135 4.49 3.61 -0.27
C ALA A 135 3.01 3.21 -0.46
N LEU A 136 2.35 2.73 0.59
CA LEU A 136 0.91 2.44 0.59
C LEU A 136 0.07 3.69 0.32
N ILE A 137 0.36 4.82 0.96
CA ILE A 137 -0.33 6.10 0.66
C ILE A 137 -0.16 6.48 -0.81
N GLU A 138 1.06 6.40 -1.32
CA GLU A 138 1.34 6.77 -2.73
C GLU A 138 0.61 5.82 -3.70
N ALA A 139 0.53 4.52 -3.38
CA ALA A 139 -0.20 3.54 -4.17
C ALA A 139 -1.71 3.76 -4.11
N VAL A 140 -2.26 4.17 -2.96
CA VAL A 140 -3.67 4.56 -2.86
C VAL A 140 -3.96 5.83 -3.67
N ILE A 141 -3.08 6.83 -3.64
CA ILE A 141 -3.21 8.03 -4.48
C ILE A 141 -3.24 7.62 -5.96
N SER A 142 -2.40 6.67 -6.38
CA SER A 142 -2.39 6.22 -7.78
C SER A 142 -3.61 5.42 -8.20
N CYS A 143 -4.41 4.87 -7.27
CA CYS A 143 -5.76 4.35 -7.59
C CYS A 143 -6.71 5.43 -8.14
N PHE A 144 -6.46 6.70 -7.82
CA PHE A 144 -7.33 7.83 -8.19
C PHE A 144 -6.65 8.80 -9.17
N ASN A 145 -5.33 8.73 -9.32
CA ASN A 145 -4.57 9.66 -10.15
C ASN A 145 -3.79 8.90 -11.25
N GLN A 146 -4.20 9.10 -12.50
CA GLN A 146 -3.63 8.38 -13.66
C GLN A 146 -2.15 8.73 -13.92
N GLU A 147 -1.74 9.97 -13.66
CA GLU A 147 -0.33 10.38 -13.83
C GLU A 147 0.56 9.64 -12.83
N SER A 148 0.13 9.58 -11.56
CA SER A 148 0.81 8.80 -10.52
C SER A 148 0.83 7.32 -10.88
N TYR A 149 -0.30 6.76 -11.35
CA TYR A 149 -0.34 5.36 -11.80
C TYR A 149 0.69 5.07 -12.89
N ASN A 150 0.73 5.91 -13.94
CA ASN A 150 1.67 5.73 -15.05
C ASN A 150 3.12 5.85 -14.57
N ALA A 151 3.43 6.77 -13.67
CA ALA A 151 4.76 6.90 -13.09
C ALA A 151 5.17 5.67 -12.27
N GLY A 152 4.24 5.09 -11.50
CA GLY A 152 4.46 3.85 -10.75
C GLY A 152 4.71 2.67 -11.69
N LYS A 153 3.90 2.54 -12.75
CA LYS A 153 4.05 1.51 -13.78
C LYS A 153 5.42 1.57 -14.46
N SER A 154 5.81 2.73 -14.98
CA SER A 154 7.13 2.90 -15.60
C SER A 154 8.29 2.63 -14.63
N TYR A 155 8.11 2.91 -13.34
CA TYR A 155 9.11 2.56 -12.33
C TYR A 155 9.21 1.04 -12.12
N LYS A 156 8.07 0.35 -12.03
CA LYS A 156 8.05 -1.12 -11.91
C LYS A 156 8.75 -1.78 -13.10
N GLU A 157 8.40 -1.37 -14.31
CA GLU A 157 8.99 -1.90 -15.54
C GLU A 157 10.52 -1.71 -15.58
N LYS A 158 11.02 -0.60 -15.03
CA LYS A 158 12.45 -0.27 -15.06
C LYS A 158 13.28 -0.93 -13.95
N TYR A 159 12.72 -1.08 -12.75
CA TYR A 159 13.48 -1.44 -11.54
C TYR A 159 13.02 -2.73 -10.87
N HIS A 160 11.96 -3.35 -11.38
CA HIS A 160 11.39 -4.59 -10.87
C HIS A 160 11.02 -5.53 -12.03
N SER A 161 11.87 -5.60 -13.05
CA SER A 161 11.79 -6.70 -14.02
C SER A 161 12.12 -8.03 -13.33
N PRO A 162 11.73 -9.18 -13.89
CA PRO A 162 12.07 -10.49 -13.33
C PRO A 162 13.58 -10.65 -13.05
N GLU A 163 14.43 -10.17 -13.95
CA GLU A 163 15.90 -10.23 -13.83
C GLU A 163 16.41 -9.35 -12.68
N GLU A 164 15.84 -8.15 -12.51
CA GLU A 164 16.19 -7.26 -11.40
C GLU A 164 15.74 -7.83 -10.05
N ILE A 165 14.55 -8.45 -9.99
CA ILE A 165 14.07 -9.13 -8.77
C ILE A 165 14.98 -10.30 -8.43
N GLU A 166 15.35 -11.14 -9.41
CA GLU A 166 16.27 -12.26 -9.20
C GLU A 166 17.63 -11.76 -8.70
N TYR A 167 18.17 -10.70 -9.32
CA TYR A 167 19.40 -10.06 -8.88
C TYR A 167 19.27 -9.58 -7.42
N GLN A 168 18.20 -8.86 -7.07
CA GLN A 168 17.98 -8.33 -5.72
C GLN A 168 17.93 -9.45 -4.67
N MET A 169 17.18 -10.51 -4.95
CA MET A 169 16.99 -11.63 -4.04
C MET A 169 18.27 -12.47 -3.86
N SER A 170 19.08 -12.60 -4.91
CA SER A 170 20.38 -13.30 -4.83
C SER A 170 21.40 -12.59 -3.92
N HIS A 171 21.27 -11.27 -3.76
CA HIS A 171 22.13 -10.47 -2.87
C HIS A 171 21.54 -10.36 -1.46
N TYR A 172 20.22 -10.37 -1.30
CA TYR A 172 19.58 -10.42 0.03
C TYR A 172 19.88 -11.72 0.78
N ARG A 173 19.96 -12.85 0.07
CA ARG A 173 20.19 -14.20 0.67
C ARG A 173 21.66 -14.50 1.02
N LYS A 174 22.60 -13.59 0.74
CA LYS A 174 24.05 -13.74 1.01
C LYS A 174 24.44 -13.02 2.30
#